data_AF-X1UX83-F1
#
_entry.id   AF-X1UX83-F1
#
_cell.length_a   1.000
_cell.length_b   1.000
_cell.length_c   1.000
_cell.angle_alpha   90.00
_cell.angle_beta   90.00
_cell.angle_gamma   90.00
#
_symmetry.space_group_name_H-M   'P 1'
#
loop_
_entity.id
_entity.type
_entity.pdbx_description
1 polymer ?
#
loop_
_entity_poly.entity_id
_entity_poly.type
_entity_poly.pdbx_seq_one_letter_code
_entity_poly.pdbx_strand_id
1 'polypeptide(L)'
;MRLTKFEETVTRANAKYFYAEKFITKKQYYSVMKWLEGKDDKEGEALATKWMKANFMYAKEIGLVTMKRFWFIAPIVFMGLKLIRRT
;
A
#
# COMPACT_ATOMS: atom_id res chain seq x y z
N MET A 1 3.53 15.06 -6.14
CA MET A 1 2.05 14.98 -6.31
C MET A 1 1.39 14.96 -4.93
N ARG A 2 0.22 15.55 -4.67
CA ARG A 2 -0.38 15.51 -3.32
C ARG A 2 -1.18 14.22 -3.16
N LEU A 3 -0.74 13.34 -2.25
CA LEU A 3 -1.42 12.08 -1.96
C LEU A 3 -2.79 12.33 -1.31
N THR A 4 -3.72 11.41 -1.53
CA THR A 4 -4.95 11.33 -0.73
C THR A 4 -4.65 10.80 0.67
N LYS A 5 -5.52 11.10 1.66
CA LYS A 5 -5.38 10.57 3.03
C LYS A 5 -5.28 9.03 3.09
N PHE A 6 -5.97 8.35 2.18
CA PHE A 6 -5.91 6.89 2.07
C PHE A 6 -4.52 6.43 1.60
N GLU A 7 -3.98 7.05 0.55
CA GLU A 7 -2.64 6.73 0.04
C GLU A 7 -1.55 7.04 1.06
N GLU A 8 -1.66 8.15 1.80
CA GLU A 8 -0.74 8.47 2.90
C GLU A 8 -0.78 7.39 3.99
N THR A 9 -1.98 6.94 4.37
CA THR A 9 -2.18 5.89 5.38
C THR A 9 -1.55 4.57 4.94
N VAL A 10 -1.82 4.15 3.70
CA VAL A 10 -1.25 2.94 3.11
C VAL A 10 0.27 3.04 2.99
N THR A 11 0.79 4.19 2.56
CA THR A 11 2.24 4.42 2.45
C THR A 11 2.92 4.34 3.80
N ARG A 12 2.32 4.95 4.85
CA ARG A 12 2.85 4.91 6.21
C ARG A 12 2.87 3.49 6.77
N ALA A 13 1.80 2.72 6.55
CA ALA A 13 1.73 1.31 6.95
C ALA A 13 2.80 0.46 6.24
N ASN A 14 2.95 0.62 4.92
CA ASN A 14 3.96 -0.10 4.14
C ASN A 14 5.38 0.24 4.58
N ALA A 15 5.70 1.53 4.74
CA ALA A 15 7.02 1.96 5.18
C ALA A 15 7.36 1.38 6.56
N LYS A 16 6.39 1.33 7.49
CA LYS A 16 6.55 0.72 8.81
C LYS A 16 6.81 -0.78 8.70
N TYR A 17 6.03 -1.49 7.88
CA TYR A 17 6.21 -2.93 7.64
C TYR A 17 7.60 -3.24 7.05
N PHE A 18 7.97 -2.57 5.96
CA PHE A 18 9.26 -2.81 5.30
C PHE A 18 10.46 -2.49 6.21
N TYR A 19 10.33 -1.50 7.09
CA TYR A 19 11.37 -1.19 8.06
C TYR A 19 11.46 -2.27 9.16
N ALA A 20 10.33 -2.74 9.68
CA ALA A 20 10.28 -3.80 10.69
C ALA A 20 10.89 -5.11 10.17
N GLU A 21 10.58 -5.46 8.92
CA GLU A 21 11.12 -6.64 8.22
C GLU A 21 12.54 -6.42 7.66
N LYS A 22 13.19 -5.29 7.97
CA LYS A 22 14.56 -4.93 7.55
C LYS A 22 14.78 -4.90 6.02
N PHE A 23 13.72 -4.78 5.22
CA PHE A 23 13.83 -4.59 3.77
C PHE A 23 14.37 -3.20 3.40
N ILE A 24 14.21 -2.22 4.28
CA ILE A 24 14.66 -0.85 4.06
C ILE A 24 15.45 -0.35 5.26
N THR A 25 16.38 0.56 4.99
CA THR A 25 17.20 1.18 6.04
C THR A 25 16.40 2.22 6.82
N LYS A 26 16.86 2.52 8.04
CA LYS A 26 16.33 3.62 8.87
C LYS A 26 16.33 4.96 8.11
N LYS A 27 17.37 5.24 7.31
CA LYS A 27 17.47 6.46 6.48
C LYS A 27 16.35 6.53 5.44
N GLN A 28 16.10 5.45 4.71
CA GLN A 28 15.04 5.37 3.70
C GLN A 28 13.65 5.50 4.33
N TYR A 29 13.43 4.86 5.48
CA TYR A 29 12.18 5.00 6.24
C TYR A 29 11.91 6.47 6.62
N TYR A 30 12.90 7.17 7.18
CA TYR A 30 12.73 8.58 7.53
C TYR A 30 12.56 9.51 6.34
N SER A 31 13.21 9.23 5.21
CA SER A 31 13.00 9.99 3.97
C SER A 31 11.55 9.92 3.52
N VAL A 32 10.94 8.73 3.51
CA VAL A 32 9.51 8.56 3.20
C VAL A 32 8.61 9.26 4.23
N MET A 33 8.91 9.19 5.53
CA MET A 33 8.13 9.91 6.55
C MET A 33 8.22 11.43 6.38
N LYS A 34 9.41 11.98 6.10
CA LYS A 34 9.61 13.41 5.86
C LYS A 34 8.85 13.89 4.63
N TRP A 35 8.86 13.10 3.55
CA TRP A 35 8.06 13.37 2.37
C TRP A 35 6.56 13.43 2.71
N LEU A 36 6.05 12.45 3.47
CA LEU A 36 4.64 12.43 3.93
C LEU A 36 4.28 13.61 4.85
N GLU A 37 5.25 14.21 5.55
CA GLU A 37 5.06 15.43 6.34
C GLU A 37 5.02 16.71 5.47
N GLY A 38 5.11 16.58 4.14
CA GLY A 38 5.07 17.70 3.21
C GLY A 38 6.42 18.34 2.94
N LYS A 39 7.53 17.69 3.31
CA LYS A 39 8.88 18.13 2.90
C LYS A 39 9.12 17.69 1.45
N ASP A 40 9.80 18.53 0.67
CA ASP A 40 10.16 18.24 -0.73
C ASP A 40 11.32 17.23 -0.79
N ASP A 41 11.06 16.00 -0.35
CA ASP A 41 11.98 14.88 -0.36
C ASP A 41 11.64 13.95 -1.54
N LYS A 42 12.21 14.28 -2.70
CA LYS A 42 12.02 13.54 -3.96
C LYS A 42 12.55 12.10 -3.90
N GLU A 43 13.53 11.82 -3.04
CA GLU A 43 14.01 10.45 -2.82
C GLU A 43 12.93 9.62 -2.11
N GLY A 44 12.28 10.21 -1.10
CA GLY A 44 11.15 9.61 -0.40
C GLY A 44 9.96 9.31 -1.32
N GLU A 45 9.59 10.27 -2.18
CA GLU A 45 8.52 10.09 -3.18
C GLU A 45 8.83 8.94 -4.15
N ALA A 46 10.07 8.88 -4.67
CA ALA A 46 10.49 7.83 -5.59
C ALA A 46 10.50 6.44 -4.95
N LEU A 47 11.00 6.33 -3.71
CA LEU A 47 11.01 5.07 -2.94
C LEU A 47 9.60 4.56 -2.68
N ALA A 48 8.71 5.40 -2.18
CA ALA A 48 7.32 5.04 -1.90
C ALA A 48 6.59 4.60 -3.18
N THR A 49 6.78 5.33 -4.29
CA THR A 49 6.18 5.00 -5.59
C THR A 49 6.66 3.64 -6.11
N LYS A 50 7.96 3.33 -5.95
CA LYS A 50 8.52 2.03 -6.35
C LYS A 50 7.89 0.88 -5.55
N TRP A 51 7.70 1.05 -4.25
CA TRP A 51 7.05 0.04 -3.41
C TRP A 51 5.57 -0.13 -3.73
N MET A 52 4.85 0.97 -3.95
CA MET A 52 3.44 0.91 -4.37
C MET A 52 3.28 0.18 -5.70
N LYS A 53 4.17 0.43 -6.67
CA LYS A 53 4.20 -0.32 -7.94
C LYS A 53 4.51 -1.81 -7.73
N ALA A 54 5.49 -2.13 -6.88
CA ALA A 54 5.82 -3.53 -6.56
C ALA A 54 4.64 -4.25 -5.88
N ASN A 55 4.01 -3.62 -4.89
CA ASN A 55 2.82 -4.14 -4.22
C ASN A 55 1.63 -4.28 -5.18
N PHE A 56 1.45 -3.34 -6.12
CA PHE A 56 0.41 -3.44 -7.14
C PHE A 56 0.65 -4.59 -8.11
N MET A 57 1.89 -4.79 -8.57
CA MET A 57 2.24 -5.92 -9.43
C MET A 57 2.05 -7.25 -8.69
N TYR A 58 2.53 -7.34 -7.45
CA TYR A 58 2.31 -8.51 -6.59
C TYR A 58 0.82 -8.78 -6.36
N ALA A 59 0.02 -7.76 -6.05
CA ALA A 59 -1.43 -7.90 -5.87
C ALA A 59 -2.14 -8.29 -7.17
N LYS A 60 -1.64 -7.89 -8.34
CA LYS A 60 -2.18 -8.29 -9.64
C LYS A 60 -1.88 -9.76 -9.94
N GLU A 61 -0.66 -10.21 -9.66
CA GLU A 61 -0.24 -11.61 -9.83
C GLU A 61 -0.92 -12.55 -8.83
N ILE A 62 -0.88 -12.19 -7.54
CA ILE A 62 -1.56 -12.91 -6.46
C ILE A 62 -3.06 -12.81 -6.62
N GLY A 63 -3.60 -11.68 -7.06
CA GLY A 63 -5.04 -11.49 -7.25
C GLY A 63 -5.61 -12.48 -8.25
N LEU A 64 -4.91 -12.75 -9.35
CA LEU A 64 -5.29 -13.78 -10.31
C LEU A 64 -5.22 -15.20 -9.72
N VAL A 65 -4.18 -15.50 -8.94
CA VAL A 65 -4.05 -16.82 -8.28
C VAL A 65 -5.08 -17.01 -7.17
N THR A 66 -5.34 -15.96 -6.39
CA THR A 66 -6.29 -15.92 -5.29
C THR A 66 -7.72 -15.95 -5.80
N MET A 67 -8.04 -15.23 -6.88
CA MET A 67 -9.34 -15.35 -7.56
C MET A 67 -9.56 -16.75 -8.12
N LYS A 68 -8.53 -17.38 -8.70
CA LYS A 68 -8.64 -18.77 -9.17
C LYS A 68 -8.84 -19.77 -8.03
N ARG A 69 -8.16 -19.58 -6.89
CA ARG A 69 -8.27 -20.49 -5.72
C ARG A 69 -9.48 -20.23 -4.84
N PHE A 70 -9.96 -19.00 -4.75
CA PHE A 70 -11.01 -18.56 -3.82
C PHE A 70 -12.17 -17.88 -4.53
N TRP A 71 -12.41 -18.22 -5.80
CA TRP A 71 -13.56 -17.81 -6.61
C TRP A 71 -14.87 -17.81 -5.79
N PHE A 72 -15.05 -18.80 -4.92
CA PHE A 72 -16.28 -19.03 -4.18
C PHE A 72 -16.49 -18.07 -2.99
N ILE A 73 -15.44 -17.35 -2.56
CA ILE A 73 -15.50 -16.36 -1.48
C ILE A 73 -15.81 -14.97 -2.02
N ALA A 74 -15.55 -14.72 -3.31
CA ALA A 74 -15.80 -13.43 -3.96
C ALA A 74 -17.24 -12.88 -3.77
N PRO A 75 -18.32 -13.70 -3.84
CA PRO A 75 -19.68 -13.21 -3.60
C PRO A 75 -19.89 -12.70 -2.17
N ILE A 76 -19.26 -13.33 -1.18
CA ILE A 76 -19.38 -13.01 0.25
C ILE A 76 -18.67 -11.68 0.55
N VAL A 77 -17.47 -11.49 -0.02
CA VAL A 77 -16.73 -10.22 0.10
C VAL A 77 -17.47 -9.07 -0.58
N PHE A 78 -18.08 -9.32 -1.75
CA PHE A 78 -18.90 -8.31 -2.45
C PHE A 78 -20.16 -7.94 -1.66
N MET A 79 -20.83 -8.92 -1.03
CA MET A 79 -21.97 -8.66 -0.14
C MET A 79 -21.55 -7.85 1.10
N GLY A 80 -20.43 -8.19 1.73
CA GLY A 80 -19.89 -7.47 2.88
C GLY A 80 -19.53 -6.01 2.55
N LEU A 81 -18.88 -5.76 1.42
CA LEU A 81 -18.57 -4.40 0.95
C LEU A 81 -19.82 -3.56 0.65
N LYS A 82 -20.91 -4.19 0.19
CA LYS A 82 -22.18 -3.52 -0.11
C LYS A 82 -22.92 -3.11 1.17
N LEU A 83 -22.79 -3.89 2.25
CA LEU A 83 -23.32 -3.57 3.57
C LEU A 83 -22.55 -2.42 4.23
N ILE A 84 -21.23 -2.42 4.15
CA ILE A 84 -20.38 -1.35 4.72
C ILE A 84 -20.64 0.00 4.04
N ARG A 85 -20.93 0.03 2.73
CA ARG A 85 -21.28 1.28 2.00
C ARG A 85 -22.67 1.84 2.31
N ARG A 86 -23.53 1.11 3.02
CA ARG A 86 -24.90 1.55 3.38
C ARG A 86 -25.02 2.05 4.82
N THR A 87 -23.98 1.91 5.62
CA THR A 87 -23.78 2.54 6.94
C THR A 87 -22.87 3.73 6.81
#